data_AF-A0A2V6QJN2-F1
#
_entry.id   AF-A0A2V6QJN2-F1
#
_cell.length_a   1.000
_cell.length_b   1.000
_cell.length_c   1.000
_cell.angle_alpha   90.00
_cell.angle_beta   90.00
_cell.angle_gamma   90.00
#
_symmetry.space_group_name_H-M   'P 1'
#
loop_
_entity.id
_entity.type
_entity.pdbx_description
1 polymer ?
#
loop_
_entity_poly.entity_id
_entity_poly.type
_entity_poly.pdbx_seq_one_letter_code
_entity_poly.pdbx_strand_id
1 'polypeptide(L)' 'MTPGAVRSLRKQLGLTQAAFAALLGVHKITVAKWEAGTKGMSATTKRLLQILAQQGAQALATPRRRPGTTRRRKGR' A
#
# COMPACT_ATOMS: atom_id res chain seq x y z
N MET A 1 -4.48 -10.64 -10.30
CA MET A 1 -4.00 -9.29 -9.92
C MET A 1 -2.87 -8.89 -10.86
N THR A 2 -2.99 -7.75 -11.55
CA THR A 2 -2.02 -7.25 -12.55
C THR A 2 -0.99 -6.31 -11.90
N PRO A 3 0.18 -6.07 -12.53
CA PRO A 3 1.18 -5.11 -12.06
C PRO A 3 0.61 -3.72 -11.78
N GLY A 4 -0.23 -3.21 -12.70
CA GLY A 4 -0.92 -1.94 -12.55
C GLY A 4 -1.87 -1.92 -11.34
N ALA A 5 -2.60 -3.01 -11.09
CA ALA A 5 -3.50 -3.11 -9.95
C ALA A 5 -2.74 -3.08 -8.61
N VAL A 6 -1.56 -3.69 -8.51
CA VAL A 6 -0.70 -3.63 -7.32
C VAL A 6 -0.30 -2.18 -7.03
N ARG A 7 0.13 -1.46 -8.07
CA ARG A 7 0.53 -0.05 -7.95
C ARG A 7 -0.63 0.84 -7.53
N SER A 8 -1.81 0.63 -8.10
CA SER A 8 -3.03 1.37 -7.76
C SER A 8 -3.45 1.10 -6.31
N LEU A 9 -3.48 -0.17 -5.87
CA LEU A 9 -3.79 -0.52 -4.49
C LEU A 9 -2.86 0.19 -3.50
N ARG A 10 -1.54 0.14 -3.75
CA ARG A 10 -0.57 0.82 -2.90
C ARG A 10 -0.84 2.33 -2.82
N LYS A 11 -1.12 2.97 -3.95
CA LYS A 11 -1.42 4.41 -4.01
C LYS A 11 -2.73 4.73 -3.28
N GLN A 12 -3.76 3.90 -3.41
CA GLN A 12 -5.03 4.05 -2.69
C GLN A 12 -4.86 3.96 -1.17
N LEU A 13 -3.94 3.12 -0.70
CA LEU A 13 -3.56 3.03 0.71
C LEU A 13 -2.67 4.20 1.18
N GLY A 14 -2.20 5.06 0.26
CA GLY A 14 -1.29 6.17 0.57
C GLY A 14 0.12 5.72 0.96
N LEU A 15 0.52 4.50 0.57
CA LEU A 15 1.78 3.89 1.03
C LEU A 15 2.92 4.08 0.02
N THR A 16 4.13 4.22 0.54
CA THR A 16 5.36 4.09 -0.26
C THR A 16 5.61 2.62 -0.60
N GLN A 17 6.46 2.33 -1.59
CA GLN A 17 6.82 0.94 -1.91
C GLN A 17 7.45 0.21 -0.72
N ALA A 18 8.25 0.91 0.09
CA ALA A 18 8.88 0.33 1.28
C ALA A 18 7.85 0.02 2.38
N ALA A 19 6.92 0.95 2.65
CA ALA A 19 5.87 0.74 3.64
C ALA A 19 4.90 -0.38 3.22
N PHE A 20 4.57 -0.44 1.93
CA PHE A 20 3.76 -1.52 1.37
C PHE A 20 4.48 -2.88 1.44
N ALA A 21 5.79 -2.90 1.21
CA ALA A 21 6.59 -4.11 1.34
C ALA A 21 6.66 -4.59 2.80
N ALA A 22 6.85 -3.66 3.75
CA ALA A 22 6.83 -3.96 5.18
C ALA A 22 5.49 -4.52 5.64
N LEU A 23 4.37 -3.94 5.18
CA LEU A 23 3.02 -4.46 5.45
C LEU A 23 2.84 -5.91 4.98
N LEU A 24 3.45 -6.25 3.84
CA LEU A 24 3.35 -7.58 3.22
C LEU A 24 4.44 -8.56 3.68
N GLY A 25 5.37 -8.14 4.53
CA GLY A 25 6.50 -8.96 4.96
C GLY A 25 7.47 -9.33 3.82
N VAL A 26 7.59 -8.49 2.79
CA VAL A 26 8.49 -8.72 1.65
C VAL A 26 9.52 -7.60 1.50
N HIS A 27 10.57 -7.86 0.73
CA HIS A 27 11.56 -6.84 0.41
C HIS A 27 10.98 -5.79 -0.57
N LYS A 28 11.38 -4.51 -0.44
CA LYS A 28 10.97 -3.42 -1.34
C LYS A 28 11.18 -3.74 -2.83
N ILE A 29 12.30 -4.39 -3.16
CA ILE A 29 12.63 -4.78 -4.53
C ILE A 29 11.59 -5.76 -5.10
N THR A 30 11.01 -6.62 -4.27
CA THR A 30 9.95 -7.54 -4.69
C THR A 30 8.70 -6.78 -5.14
N VAL A 31 8.30 -5.74 -4.38
CA VAL A 31 7.19 -4.86 -4.76
C VAL A 31 7.50 -4.11 -6.06
N ALA A 32 8.72 -3.58 -6.21
CA ALA A 32 9.11 -2.90 -7.45
C ALA A 32 9.04 -3.83 -8.67
N LYS A 33 9.49 -5.08 -8.54
CA LYS A 33 9.40 -6.09 -9.61
C LYS A 33 7.95 -6.49 -9.92
N TRP A 34 7.07 -6.55 -8.92
CA TRP A 34 5.64 -6.80 -9.15
C TRP A 34 4.98 -5.64 -9.89
N GLU A 35 5.25 -4.38 -9.49
CA GLU A 35 4.70 -3.20 -10.15
C GLU A 35 5.22 -3.03 -11.58
N ALA A 36 6.46 -3.44 -11.84
CA ALA A 36 7.06 -3.44 -13.18
C ALA A 36 6.64 -4.65 -14.04
N GLY A 37 6.00 -5.67 -13.45
CA GLY A 37 5.62 -6.90 -14.14
C GLY A 37 6.77 -7.86 -14.45
N THR A 38 7.97 -7.61 -13.94
CA THR A 38 9.17 -8.42 -14.20
C THR A 38 9.27 -9.65 -13.30
N LYS A 39 8.44 -9.73 -12.25
CA LYS A 39 8.32 -10.93 -11.39
C LYS A 39 6.85 -11.29 -11.19
N GLY A 40 6.53 -12.56 -11.43
CA GLY A 40 5.22 -13.13 -11.10
C GLY A 40 4.99 -13.20 -9.58
N MET A 41 3.76 -12.95 -9.16
CA MET A 41 3.30 -13.17 -7.79
C MET A 41 2.80 -14.61 -7.62
N SER A 42 3.11 -15.23 -6.48
CA SER A 42 2.50 -16.50 -6.06
C SER A 42 0.98 -16.37 -5.95
N ALA A 43 0.25 -17.47 -6.10
CA ALA A 43 -1.20 -17.52 -5.92
C ALA A 43 -1.64 -16.97 -4.55
N THR A 44 -0.92 -17.34 -3.48
CA THR A 44 -1.19 -16.87 -2.12
C THR A 44 -1.02 -15.35 -2.00
N THR A 45 0.04 -14.80 -2.56
CA THR A 45 0.28 -13.35 -2.59
C THR A 45 -0.83 -12.62 -3.36
N LYS A 46 -1.23 -13.15 -4.52
CA LYS A 46 -2.33 -12.58 -5.30
C LYS A 46 -3.63 -12.57 -4.48
N ARG A 47 -3.92 -13.65 -3.74
CA ARG A 47 -5.11 -13.75 -2.89
C ARG A 47 -5.07 -12.74 -1.73
N LEU A 48 -3.94 -12.63 -1.03
CA LEU A 48 -3.77 -11.66 0.05
C LEU A 48 -3.98 -10.22 -0.45
N LEU A 49 -3.40 -9.88 -1.60
CA LEU A 49 -3.57 -8.55 -2.20
C LEU A 49 -5.02 -8.26 -2.62
N GLN A 50 -5.75 -9.26 -3.10
CA GLN A 50 -7.18 -9.12 -3.39
C GLN A 50 -8.00 -8.83 -2.12
N ILE A 51 -7.70 -9.52 -1.02
CA ILE A 51 -8.36 -9.28 0.27
C ILE A 51 -8.07 -7.86 0.76
N LEU A 52 -6.81 -7.41 0.69
CA LEU A 52 -6.43 -6.04 1.05
C LEU A 52 -7.14 -5.01 0.18
N ALA A 53 -7.33 -5.28 -1.12
CA ALA A 53 -8.08 -4.38 -1.99
C ALA A 53 -9.56 -4.27 -1.59
N GLN A 54 -10.20 -5.39 -1.21
CA GLN A 54 -11.58 -5.40 -0.74
C GLN A 54 -11.73 -4.64 0.59
N GLN A 55 -10.77 -4.77 1.52
CA GLN A 55 -10.82 -4.07 2.81
C GLN A 55 -10.41 -2.59 2.72
N GLY A 56 -9.48 -2.25 1.83
CA GLY A 56 -9.12 -0.85 1.56
C GLY A 56 -10.30 -0.05 1.01
N ALA A 57 -11.15 -0.67 0.19
CA ALA A 57 -12.39 -0.05 -0.29
C ALA A 57 -13.37 0.25 0.86
N GLN A 58 -13.49 -0.65 1.84
CA GLN A 58 -14.33 -0.45 3.03
C GLN A 58 -13.81 0.68 3.92
N ALA A 59 -12.49 0.78 4.11
CA ALA A 59 -11.89 1.80 4.97
C ALA A 59 -11.90 3.22 4.37
N LEU A 60 -11.95 3.36 3.04
CA LEU A 60 -12.06 4.65 2.34
C LEU A 60 -13.50 5.14 2.21
N ALA A 61 -14.51 4.28 2.44
CA ALA A 61 -15.91 4.68 2.53
C ALA A 61 -16.22 5.48 3.82
N THR A 62 -15.31 5.45 4.80
CA THR A 62 -15.40 6.30 6.00
C THR A 62 -14.54 7.55 5.79
N PRO A 63 -15.07 8.78 5.98
CA PRO A 63 -14.30 9.99 5.77
C PRO A 63 -13.17 10.08 6.81
N ARG A 64 -11.93 9.80 6.38
CA ARG A 64 -10.74 9.98 7.23
C ARG A 64 -10.54 11.47 7.47
N ARG A 65 -10.96 11.94 8.65
CA ARG A 65 -10.53 13.22 9.23
C ARG A 65 -9.00 13.29 9.17
N ARG A 66 -8.48 14.30 8.48
CA ARG A 66 -7.05 14.62 8.45
C ARG A 66 -6.57 14.87 9.89
N PRO A 67 -5.52 14.19 10.39
CA PRO A 67 -4.87 14.61 11.63
C PRO A 67 -4.30 16.02 11.40
N GLY A 68 -4.74 16.97 12.23
CA GLY A 68 -4.25 18.34 12.21
C GLY A 68 -2.73 18.35 12.35
N THR A 69 -2.09 19.14 11.51
CA THR A 69 -0.66 19.45 11.58
C THR A 69 -0.34 20.02 12.97
N THR A 70 0.26 19.22 13.84
CA THR A 70 0.86 19.75 15.07
C THR A 70 2.11 20.55 14.70
N ARG A 71 1.91 21.84 14.46
CA ARG A 71 2.97 22.85 14.47
C ARG A 71 3.48 22.98 15.90
N ARG A 72 4.56 22.27 16.25
CA ARG A 72 5.27 22.52 17.52
C ARG A 72 6.30 23.63 17.30
N ARG A 73 5.96 24.82 17.80
CA ARG A 73 6.81 26.02 17.90
C ARG A 73 7.35 26.15 19.33
N LYS A 74 8.52 26.80 19.47
CA LYS A 74 9.25 27.27 20.69
C LYS A 74 10.00 26.19 21.50
N GLY A 75 11.13 26.48 22.14
CA GLY A 75 11.92 27.70 22.40
C GLY A 75 13.37 27.29 22.71
N ARG A 76 14.32 28.13 23.13
CA ARG A 76 14.35 29.48 23.70
C ARG A 76 15.74 30.05 23.37
#